data_AF-A0A1X0JN08-F1
#
_entry.id   AF-A0A1X0JN08-F1
#
_cell.length_a   1.000
_cell.length_b   1.000
_cell.length_c   1.000
_cell.angle_alpha   90.00
_cell.angle_beta   90.00
_cell.angle_gamma   90.00
#
_symmetry.space_group_name_H-M   'P 1'
#
loop_
_entity.id
_entity.type
_entity.pdbx_description
1 polymer ?
#
loop_
_entity_poly.entity_id
_entity_poly.type
_entity_poly.pdbx_seq_one_letter_code
_entity_poly.pdbx_strand_id
1 'polypeptide(L)'
;MTATTTPKLRASNDSFLRFALRLDATCSAVMGIVGIALAGWIAEMSGTTTAFEYGVGAFFIAFATGVFVFAARPSVKLTGIVIAAGNVLYTVASVVFVLADVFPLTTFGVVATLATGVYTLVMAELQYQGVRRLNR
;
A
#
# COMPACT_ATOMS: atom_id res chain seq x y z
N MET A 1 46.04 21.70 0.81
CA MET A 1 44.62 22.04 0.60
C MET A 1 43.82 20.76 0.73
N THR A 2 43.09 20.60 1.84
CA THR A 2 42.23 19.44 2.08
C THR A 2 40.87 19.74 1.49
N ALA A 3 40.54 19.12 0.35
CA ALA A 3 39.23 19.27 -0.26
C ALA A 3 38.20 18.51 0.57
N THR A 4 37.35 19.22 1.30
CA THR A 4 36.14 18.68 1.92
C THR A 4 35.13 18.38 0.82
N THR A 5 35.01 17.09 0.45
CA THR A 5 33.93 16.61 -0.40
C THR A 5 32.63 16.57 0.42
N THR A 6 31.83 17.63 0.33
CA THR A 6 30.45 17.64 0.84
C THR A 6 29.68 16.48 0.19
N PRO A 7 29.10 15.54 0.97
CA PRO A 7 28.31 14.45 0.40
C PRO A 7 27.18 15.05 -0.44
N LYS A 8 27.19 14.80 -1.75
CA LYS A 8 26.15 15.26 -2.67
C LYS A 8 24.77 14.76 -2.19
N LEU A 9 23.77 15.62 -2.34
CA LEU A 9 22.32 15.54 -2.05
C LEU A 9 21.55 14.25 -2.44
N ARG A 10 22.19 13.10 -2.73
CA ARG A 10 21.52 11.82 -3.01
C ARG A 10 20.60 11.37 -1.88
N ALA A 11 20.95 11.66 -0.63
CA ALA A 11 20.09 11.38 0.52
C ALA A 11 18.73 12.14 0.45
N SER A 12 18.71 13.32 -0.17
CA SER A 12 17.51 14.15 -0.29
C SER A 12 16.53 13.61 -1.33
N ASN A 13 17.00 13.07 -2.46
CA ASN A 13 16.11 12.55 -3.51
C ASN A 13 15.40 11.25 -3.08
N ASP A 14 16.09 10.34 -2.39
CA ASP A 14 15.51 9.07 -1.91
C ASP A 14 14.56 9.25 -0.70
N SER A 15 14.66 10.38 0.01
CA SER A 15 13.91 10.62 1.25
C SER A 15 12.40 10.58 1.06
N PHE A 16 11.89 11.19 -0.02
CA PHE A 16 10.46 11.22 -0.31
C PHE A 16 9.92 9.83 -0.68
N LEU A 17 10.67 9.06 -1.49
CA LEU A 17 10.26 7.69 -1.82
C LEU A 17 10.27 6.78 -0.59
N ARG A 18 11.28 6.91 0.28
CA ARG A 18 11.32 6.19 1.56
C ARG A 18 10.17 6.56 2.47
N PHE A 19 9.81 7.85 2.52
CA PHE A 19 8.64 8.31 3.28
C PHE A 19 7.36 7.70 2.72
N ALA A 20 7.13 7.77 1.40
CA ALA A 20 5.94 7.20 0.77
C ALA A 20 5.82 5.68 1.01
N LEU A 21 6.92 4.94 0.89
CA LEU A 21 6.94 3.50 1.17
C LEU A 21 6.63 3.20 2.65
N ARG A 22 7.18 3.97 3.58
CA ARG A 22 6.91 3.79 5.02
C ARG A 22 5.48 4.16 5.39
N LEU A 23 4.96 5.25 4.82
CA LEU A 23 3.58 5.68 5.01
C LEU A 23 2.61 4.59 4.56
N ASP A 24 2.80 4.07 3.34
CA ASP A 24 1.97 3.00 2.79
C ASP A 24 2.06 1.72 3.65
N ALA A 25 3.27 1.33 4.07
CA ALA A 25 3.45 0.19 4.96
C ALA A 25 2.75 0.37 6.31
N THR A 26 2.84 1.56 6.92
CA THR A 26 2.16 1.85 8.19
C THR A 26 0.65 1.82 8.04
N CYS A 27 0.10 2.49 7.01
CA CYS A 27 -1.34 2.51 6.75
C CYS A 27 -1.86 1.09 6.47
N SER A 28 -1.15 0.32 5.64
CA SER A 28 -1.47 -1.08 5.35
C SER A 28 -1.41 -1.97 6.61
N ALA A 29 -0.41 -1.79 7.47
CA ALA A 29 -0.32 -2.54 8.72
C ALA A 29 -1.50 -2.24 9.65
N VAL A 30 -1.86 -0.96 9.80
CA VAL A 30 -3.01 -0.54 10.62
C VAL A 30 -4.30 -1.13 10.04
N MET A 31 -4.51 -1.02 8.72
CA MET A 31 -5.67 -1.63 8.05
C MET A 31 -5.74 -3.13 8.26
N GLY A 32 -4.62 -3.84 8.13
CA GLY A 32 -4.57 -5.28 8.33
C GLY A 32 -4.87 -5.69 9.77
N ILE A 33 -4.29 -5.00 10.77
CA ILE A 33 -4.54 -5.26 12.20
C ILE A 33 -5.99 -4.98 12.56
N VAL A 34 -6.52 -3.83 12.15
CA VAL A 34 -7.93 -3.47 12.39
C VAL A 34 -8.86 -4.44 11.66
N GLY A 35 -8.52 -4.82 10.43
CA GLY A 35 -9.26 -5.79 9.62
C GLY A 35 -9.37 -7.15 10.30
N ILE A 36 -8.28 -7.68 10.84
CA ILE A 36 -8.29 -8.93 11.61
C ILE A 36 -9.09 -8.76 12.92
N ALA A 37 -8.86 -7.68 13.67
CA ALA A 37 -9.52 -7.46 14.94
C ALA A 37 -11.04 -7.31 14.81
N LEU A 38 -11.51 -6.74 13.70
CA LEU A 38 -12.92 -6.48 13.42
C LEU A 38 -13.51 -7.38 12.33
N ALA A 39 -12.83 -8.46 11.94
CA ALA A 39 -13.19 -9.28 10.77
C ALA A 39 -14.65 -9.75 10.78
N GLY A 40 -15.18 -10.16 11.93
CA GLY A 40 -16.58 -10.58 12.07
C GLY A 40 -17.55 -9.42 11.79
N TRP A 41 -17.32 -8.28 12.42
CA TRP A 41 -18.15 -7.09 12.22
C TRP A 41 -18.05 -6.54 10.80
N ILE A 42 -16.84 -6.50 10.23
CA ILE A 42 -16.63 -6.07 8.84
C ILE A 42 -17.39 -6.98 7.90
N ALA A 43 -17.28 -8.31 8.07
CA ALA A 43 -17.97 -9.28 7.21
C ALA A 43 -19.51 -9.13 7.26
N GLU A 44 -20.08 -8.96 8.45
CA GLU A 44 -21.51 -8.71 8.62
C GLU A 44 -21.95 -7.42 7.92
N MET A 45 -21.18 -6.34 8.10
CA MET A 45 -21.50 -5.03 7.52
C MET A 45 -21.26 -4.98 6.01
N SER A 46 -20.24 -5.65 5.50
CA SER A 46 -19.83 -5.60 4.10
C SER A 46 -20.58 -6.61 3.23
N GLY A 47 -21.17 -7.65 3.81
CA GLY A 47 -21.79 -8.75 3.08
C GLY A 47 -20.78 -9.80 2.58
N THR A 48 -19.59 -9.86 3.20
CA THR A 48 -18.57 -10.87 2.92
C THR A 48 -18.58 -11.97 3.99
N THR A 49 -17.58 -12.86 3.96
CA THR A 49 -17.39 -13.89 4.99
C THR A 49 -16.26 -13.50 5.93
N THR A 50 -16.37 -13.88 7.20
CA THR A 50 -15.30 -13.63 8.19
C THR A 50 -13.96 -14.23 7.76
N ALA A 51 -13.97 -15.40 7.12
CA ALA A 51 -12.77 -16.05 6.60
C ALA A 51 -12.10 -15.23 5.49
N PHE A 52 -12.89 -14.61 4.61
CA PHE A 52 -12.39 -13.71 3.57
C PHE A 52 -11.74 -12.46 4.19
N GLU A 53 -12.40 -11.83 5.17
CA GLU A 53 -11.86 -10.64 5.85
C GLU A 53 -10.57 -10.94 6.63
N TYR A 54 -10.46 -12.11 7.27
CA TYR A 54 -9.19 -12.55 7.84
C TYR A 54 -8.09 -12.71 6.78
N GLY A 55 -8.42 -13.25 5.61
CA GLY A 55 -7.50 -13.38 4.48
C GLY A 55 -7.02 -12.02 3.98
N VAL A 56 -7.93 -11.06 3.83
CA VAL A 56 -7.60 -9.68 3.43
C VAL A 56 -6.72 -9.01 4.49
N GLY A 57 -7.08 -9.10 5.77
CA GLY A 57 -6.29 -8.54 6.86
C GLY A 57 -4.88 -9.14 6.94
N ALA A 58 -4.76 -10.46 6.82
CA ALA A 58 -3.46 -11.15 6.78
C ALA A 58 -2.62 -10.73 5.57
N PHE A 59 -3.24 -10.56 4.40
CA PHE A 59 -2.58 -10.05 3.21
C PHE A 59 -2.00 -8.65 3.43
N PHE A 60 -2.78 -7.72 4.02
CA PHE A 60 -2.30 -6.37 4.32
C PHE A 60 -1.12 -6.35 5.31
N ILE A 61 -1.15 -7.20 6.34
CA ILE A 61 -0.03 -7.33 7.28
C ILE A 61 1.22 -7.89 6.58
N ALA A 62 1.06 -8.93 5.75
CA ALA A 62 2.17 -9.52 5.00
C ALA A 62 2.77 -8.51 4.01
N PHE A 63 1.93 -7.78 3.29
CA PHE A 63 2.32 -6.70 2.40
C PHE A 63 3.11 -5.62 3.16
N ALA A 64 2.56 -5.08 4.25
CA ALA A 64 3.21 -4.06 5.06
C ALA A 64 4.58 -4.52 5.57
N THR A 65 4.66 -5.76 6.06
CA THR A 65 5.92 -6.37 6.52
C THR A 65 6.94 -6.42 5.40
N GLY A 66 6.53 -6.88 4.21
CA GLY A 66 7.37 -6.90 3.01
C GLY A 66 7.88 -5.50 2.66
N VAL A 67 6.99 -4.51 2.57
CA VAL A 67 7.35 -3.13 2.23
C VAL A 67 8.33 -2.55 3.24
N PHE A 68 8.15 -2.76 4.54
CA PHE A 68 9.12 -2.31 5.55
C PHE A 68 10.50 -2.91 5.36
N VAL A 69 10.57 -4.23 5.08
CA VAL A 69 11.84 -4.92 4.80
C VAL A 69 12.52 -4.37 3.55
N PHE A 70 11.76 -4.14 2.47
CA PHE A 70 12.32 -3.60 1.23
C PHE A 70 12.68 -2.12 1.32
N ALA A 71 11.97 -1.33 2.15
CA ALA A 71 12.27 0.07 2.39
C ALA A 71 13.56 0.28 3.20
N ALA A 72 14.02 -0.75 3.92
CA ALA A 72 15.30 -0.74 4.64
C ALA A 72 16.52 -0.99 3.73
N ARG A 73 16.32 -1.35 2.45
CA ARG A 73 17.41 -1.63 1.52
C ARG A 73 18.17 -0.37 1.07
N PRO A 74 19.46 -0.50 0.68
CA PRO A 74 20.27 0.64 0.24
C PRO A 74 19.71 1.36 -0.99
N SER A 75 19.12 0.61 -1.94
CA SER A 75 18.44 1.13 -3.12
C SER A 75 16.94 0.87 -3.02
N VAL A 76 16.15 1.94 -3.07
CA VAL A 76 14.68 1.89 -2.97
C VAL A 76 13.97 2.13 -4.30
N LYS A 77 14.70 2.40 -5.39
CA LYS A 77 14.11 2.70 -6.69
C LYS A 77 13.28 1.54 -7.25
N LEU A 78 13.87 0.34 -7.29
CA LEU A 78 13.15 -0.86 -7.78
C LEU A 78 11.98 -1.19 -6.86
N THR A 79 12.17 -1.10 -5.54
CA THR A 79 11.10 -1.25 -4.54
C THR A 79 9.95 -0.30 -4.83
N GLY A 80 10.22 0.99 -5.03
CA GLY A 80 9.20 1.99 -5.34
C GLY A 80 8.39 1.67 -6.58
N ILE A 81 9.03 1.19 -7.65
CA ILE A 81 8.34 0.79 -8.89
C ILE A 81 7.44 -0.43 -8.65
N VAL A 82 7.97 -1.46 -7.98
CA VAL A 82 7.24 -2.71 -7.72
C VAL A 82 6.03 -2.46 -6.81
N ILE A 83 6.20 -1.69 -5.74
CA ILE A 83 5.11 -1.38 -4.81
C ILE A 83 4.07 -0.49 -5.49
N ALA A 84 4.47 0.51 -6.29
CA ALA A 84 3.53 1.32 -7.06
C ALA A 84 2.70 0.48 -8.03
N ALA A 85 3.34 -0.45 -8.75
CA ALA A 85 2.64 -1.37 -9.64
C ALA A 85 1.68 -2.31 -8.87
N GLY A 86 2.10 -2.82 -7.72
CA GLY A 86 1.27 -3.63 -6.83
C GLY A 86 0.03 -2.88 -6.33
N ASN A 87 0.19 -1.62 -5.95
CA ASN A 87 -0.91 -0.77 -5.51
C ASN A 87 -1.89 -0.44 -6.65
N VAL A 88 -1.40 -0.19 -7.87
CA VAL A 88 -2.26 -0.06 -9.06
C VAL A 88 -3.01 -1.36 -9.33
N LEU A 89 -2.33 -2.51 -9.26
CA LEU A 89 -2.95 -3.82 -9.44
C LEU A 89 -4.05 -4.04 -8.39
N TYR A 90 -3.79 -3.71 -7.12
CA TYR A 90 -4.78 -3.80 -6.06
C TYR A 90 -5.97 -2.87 -6.31
N THR A 91 -5.73 -1.64 -6.78
CA THR A 91 -6.78 -0.70 -7.18
C THR A 91 -7.69 -1.33 -8.22
N VAL A 92 -7.11 -1.88 -9.29
CA VAL A 92 -7.88 -2.56 -10.36
C VAL A 92 -8.63 -3.76 -9.80
N ALA A 93 -7.98 -4.58 -8.96
CA ALA A 93 -8.59 -5.74 -8.33
C ALA A 93 -9.79 -5.35 -7.45
N SER A 94 -9.72 -4.22 -6.73
CA SER A 94 -10.84 -3.74 -5.90
C SER A 94 -12.07 -3.36 -6.74
N VAL A 95 -11.86 -2.74 -7.90
CA VAL A 95 -12.93 -2.39 -8.84
C VAL A 95 -13.51 -3.66 -9.46
N VAL A 96 -12.65 -4.56 -9.94
CA VAL A 96 -13.07 -5.85 -10.51
C VAL A 96 -13.85 -6.67 -9.48
N PHE A 97 -13.42 -6.70 -8.22
CA PHE A 97 -14.09 -7.43 -7.16
C PHE A 97 -15.53 -6.95 -6.95
N VAL A 98 -15.75 -5.62 -6.94
CA VAL A 98 -17.10 -5.04 -6.84
C VAL A 98 -17.94 -5.36 -8.09
N LEU A 99 -17.35 -5.28 -9.28
CA LEU A 99 -18.08 -5.51 -10.54
C LEU A 99 -18.37 -7.00 -10.80
N ALA A 100 -17.54 -7.90 -10.27
CA ALA A 100 -17.68 -9.34 -10.45
C ALA A 100 -18.80 -9.95 -9.59
N ASP A 101 -19.34 -9.19 -8.62
CA ASP A 101 -20.46 -9.56 -7.77
C ASP A 101 -20.30 -10.95 -7.10
N VAL A 102 -19.06 -11.27 -6.71
CA VAL A 102 -18.70 -12.56 -6.11
C VAL A 102 -19.21 -12.71 -4.67
N PHE A 103 -19.54 -11.60 -4.03
CA PHE A 103 -20.20 -11.53 -2.72
C PHE A 103 -21.41 -10.60 -2.82
N PRO A 104 -22.47 -10.84 -2.02
CA PRO A 104 -23.62 -9.94 -1.94
C PRO A 104 -23.26 -8.68 -1.14
N LEU A 105 -22.38 -7.84 -1.70
CA LEU A 105 -21.84 -6.69 -1.01
C LEU A 105 -22.96 -5.70 -0.66
N THR A 106 -22.95 -5.23 0.57
CA THR A 106 -23.80 -4.10 0.98
C THR A 106 -23.24 -2.80 0.38
N THR A 107 -24.01 -1.72 0.46
CA THR A 107 -23.50 -0.38 0.13
C THR A 107 -22.24 -0.04 0.92
N PHE A 108 -22.17 -0.43 2.20
CA PHE A 108 -20.98 -0.25 3.02
C PHE A 108 -19.79 -1.05 2.46
N GLY A 109 -19.99 -2.33 2.11
CA GLY A 109 -18.96 -3.18 1.52
C GLY A 109 -18.40 -2.59 0.23
N VAL A 110 -19.27 -2.18 -0.70
CA VAL A 110 -18.85 -1.53 -1.95
C VAL A 110 -18.02 -0.28 -1.68
N VAL A 111 -18.51 0.61 -0.82
CA VAL A 111 -17.80 1.87 -0.49
C VAL A 111 -16.46 1.57 0.18
N ALA A 112 -16.40 0.64 1.13
CA ALA A 112 -15.18 0.29 1.85
C ALA A 112 -14.13 -0.34 0.91
N THR A 113 -14.54 -1.25 0.02
CA THR A 113 -13.65 -1.85 -0.98
C THR A 113 -13.12 -0.80 -1.94
N LEU A 114 -13.98 0.05 -2.50
CA LEU A 114 -13.55 1.10 -3.43
C LEU A 114 -12.68 2.16 -2.74
N ALA A 115 -12.98 2.52 -1.49
CA ALA A 115 -12.16 3.43 -0.69
C ALA A 115 -10.74 2.87 -0.49
N THR A 116 -10.62 1.56 -0.25
CA THR A 116 -9.32 0.88 -0.17
C THR A 116 -8.60 0.93 -1.53
N GLY A 117 -9.32 0.74 -2.64
CA GLY A 117 -8.77 0.93 -3.98
C GLY A 117 -8.23 2.33 -4.22
N VAL A 118 -9.01 3.36 -3.89
CA VAL A 118 -8.59 4.78 -3.99
C VAL A 118 -7.37 5.05 -3.12
N TYR A 119 -7.34 4.54 -1.89
CA TYR A 119 -6.17 4.60 -1.02
C TYR A 119 -4.92 4.04 -1.71
N THR A 120 -5.01 2.82 -2.28
CA THR A 120 -3.86 2.20 -2.95
C THR A 120 -3.42 3.02 -4.17
N LEU A 121 -4.35 3.60 -4.93
CA LEU A 121 -4.02 4.45 -6.06
C LEU A 121 -3.27 5.72 -5.64
N VAL A 122 -3.68 6.36 -4.55
CA VAL A 122 -2.99 7.52 -3.98
C VAL A 122 -1.57 7.15 -3.56
N MET A 123 -1.39 5.99 -2.91
CA MET A 123 -0.05 5.51 -2.52
C MET A 123 0.82 5.18 -3.73
N ALA A 124 0.25 4.58 -4.77
CA ALA A 124 0.95 4.33 -6.03
C ALA A 124 1.46 5.63 -6.67
N GLU A 125 0.64 6.68 -6.69
CA GLU A 125 1.02 7.98 -7.24
C GLU A 125 2.17 8.61 -6.44
N LEU A 126 2.12 8.58 -5.09
CA LEU A 126 3.21 9.07 -4.25
C LEU A 126 4.52 8.32 -4.52
N GLN A 127 4.47 7.00 -4.67
CA GLN A 127 5.63 6.16 -4.97
C GLN A 127 6.16 6.45 -6.37
N TYR A 128 5.30 6.60 -7.37
CA TYR A 128 5.67 6.97 -8.73
C TYR A 128 6.36 8.34 -8.80
N GLN A 129 5.80 9.35 -8.12
CA GLN A 129 6.43 10.67 -8.00
C GLN A 129 7.80 10.58 -7.33
N GLY A 130 7.93 9.76 -6.28
CA GLY A 130 9.22 9.52 -5.64
C GLY A 130 10.24 8.94 -6.59
N VAL A 131 9.90 7.87 -7.33
CA VAL A 131 10.77 7.27 -8.36
C VAL A 131 11.14 8.29 -9.44
N ARG A 132 10.20 9.11 -9.91
CA ARG A 132 10.45 10.12 -10.94
C ARG A 132 11.44 11.19 -10.46
N ARG A 133 11.42 11.56 -9.18
CA ARG A 133 12.39 12.50 -8.58
C ARG A 133 13.80 11.91 -8.48
N LEU A 134 13.96 10.58 -8.42
CA LEU A 134 15.28 9.94 -8.41
C LEU A 134 15.99 9.97 -9.76
N ASN A 135 15.21 10.05 -10.83
CA ASN A 135 15.71 10.03 -12.20
C ASN A 135 15.99 11.43 -12.76
N ARG A 136 15.71 12.49 -11.99
CA ARG A 136 16.07 13.87 -12.29
C ARG A 136 17.37 14.22 -11.59
#